data_AF-A0A4Z0K5M6-F1
#
_entry.id   AF-A0A4Z0K5M6-F1
#
_cell.length_a   1.000
_cell.length_b   1.000
_cell.length_c   1.000
_cell.angle_alpha   90.00
_cell.angle_beta   90.00
_cell.angle_gamma   90.00
#
_symmetry.space_group_name_H-M   'P 1'
#
loop_
_entity.id
_entity.type
_entity.pdbx_description
1 polymer ?
#
loop_
_entity_poly.entity_id
_entity_poly.type
_entity_poly.pdbx_seq_one_letter_code
_entity_poly.pdbx_strand_id
1 'polypeptide(L)'
;MDHPAQSRSHALTRHSDDLTRRPKSAALLALAAFAVLALLLLTGCGSSDSEGGSGDGSNASNEAAAGTCSYPADSQSGAEDVDAPAEKPEADGEFEATIGTNAGDLAVTLDADGAPCTVNSFLSLAKQKYFDDTDCHRLTTEGIFVLQCGDPSGTGSGGPGYSFADELDGSETYPAGTLAMANSGPDTNGSQFFVVYDDSSLPPDYTVFGSLDEDSTKTVADIAAKGTDSGAGDGAPNQKVTITEVSAD
;
A
#
# COMPACT_ATOMS: atom_id res chain seq x y z
N MET A 1 -22.33 -75.37 -29.99
CA MET A 1 -21.92 -74.00 -29.64
C MET A 1 -20.54 -74.08 -29.01
N ASP A 2 -19.55 -73.62 -29.80
CA ASP A 2 -18.18 -73.20 -29.50
C ASP A 2 -17.31 -73.92 -28.45
N HIS A 3 -16.36 -74.70 -28.97
CA HIS A 3 -14.97 -74.83 -28.48
C HIS A 3 -14.12 -73.74 -29.18
N PRO A 4 -13.04 -73.18 -28.58
CA PRO A 4 -11.76 -73.91 -28.44
C PRO A 4 -10.91 -73.52 -27.20
N ALA A 5 -10.15 -74.44 -26.59
CA ALA A 5 -8.78 -74.93 -26.91
C ALA A 5 -7.64 -74.18 -26.21
N GLN A 6 -7.11 -74.87 -25.20
CA GLN A 6 -5.70 -75.20 -24.97
C GLN A 6 -4.59 -74.51 -25.81
N SER A 7 -3.61 -73.98 -25.05
CA SER A 7 -2.20 -74.44 -25.03
C SER A 7 -1.13 -73.72 -25.87
N ARG A 8 -0.04 -73.47 -25.13
CA ARG A 8 1.39 -73.56 -25.48
C ARG A 8 2.21 -72.29 -25.75
N SER A 9 3.18 -72.16 -24.84
CA SER A 9 4.33 -71.28 -24.71
C SER A 9 5.32 -71.29 -25.87
N HIS A 10 5.95 -70.13 -26.12
CA HIS A 10 7.35 -69.94 -26.55
C HIS A 10 7.79 -68.57 -25.97
N ALA A 11 8.62 -68.47 -24.93
CA ALA A 11 10.06 -68.74 -24.82
C ALA A 11 10.96 -67.69 -25.52
N LEU A 12 11.76 -67.01 -24.66
CA LEU A 12 13.02 -66.29 -24.91
C LEU A 12 12.86 -64.87 -25.52
N THR A 13 13.41 -63.80 -24.94
CA THR A 13 14.85 -63.63 -24.64
C THR A 13 15.08 -62.52 -23.57
N ARG A 14 16.16 -62.69 -22.81
CA ARG A 14 16.67 -61.88 -21.69
C ARG A 14 17.24 -60.52 -22.11
N HIS A 15 17.18 -59.52 -21.21
CA HIS A 15 18.34 -58.86 -20.55
C HIS A 15 17.81 -57.70 -19.68
N SER A 16 18.07 -57.68 -18.35
CA SER A 16 19.21 -56.96 -17.69
C SER A 16 19.12 -55.45 -17.97
N ASP A 17 19.01 -54.51 -17.05
CA ASP A 17 19.38 -54.32 -15.65
C ASP A 17 18.36 -53.27 -15.10
N ASP A 18 18.19 -52.91 -13.82
CA ASP A 18 19.13 -52.74 -12.74
C ASP A 18 18.32 -52.72 -11.43
N LEU A 19 18.90 -53.34 -10.42
CA LEU A 19 18.47 -53.27 -9.03
C LEU A 19 18.85 -51.85 -8.57
N THR A 20 18.06 -51.10 -7.82
CA THR A 20 18.11 -51.25 -6.37
C THR A 20 17.22 -50.19 -5.72
N ARG A 21 16.32 -50.66 -4.86
CA ARG A 21 15.82 -49.92 -3.69
C ARG A 21 16.96 -49.26 -2.92
N ARG A 22 16.69 -48.11 -2.30
CA ARG A 22 17.05 -47.81 -0.90
C ARG A 22 16.38 -46.50 -0.40
N PRO A 23 16.34 -46.25 0.92
CA PRO A 23 15.11 -45.95 1.64
C PRO A 23 15.15 -44.62 2.43
N LYS A 24 14.05 -44.32 3.12
CA LYS A 24 13.93 -43.27 4.14
C LYS A 24 14.76 -43.60 5.40
N SER A 25 15.47 -42.61 5.96
CA SER A 25 15.88 -42.42 7.38
C SER A 25 16.71 -41.12 7.46
N ALA A 26 16.30 -40.06 8.15
CA ALA A 26 16.42 -39.79 9.60
C ALA A 26 17.81 -39.27 10.06
N ALA A 27 17.75 -38.16 10.83
CA ALA A 27 18.70 -37.60 11.81
C ALA A 27 19.90 -36.76 11.30
N LEU A 28 20.08 -35.54 11.86
CA LEU A 28 21.05 -35.28 12.95
C LEU A 28 21.13 -33.78 13.34
N LEU A 29 21.17 -33.56 14.65
CA LEU A 29 21.45 -32.30 15.34
C LEU A 29 22.87 -31.79 15.04
N ALA A 30 23.06 -30.47 15.04
CA ALA A 30 24.35 -29.83 15.29
C ALA A 30 24.19 -28.68 16.30
N LEU A 31 24.63 -28.92 17.54
CA LEU A 31 25.05 -27.89 18.49
C LEU A 31 26.55 -27.64 18.27
N ALA A 32 26.97 -26.39 18.16
CA ALA A 32 28.34 -25.99 18.46
C ALA A 32 28.33 -24.66 19.22
N ALA A 33 28.94 -24.70 20.41
CA ALA A 33 29.06 -23.61 21.37
C ALA A 33 30.22 -22.67 21.02
N PHE A 34 30.08 -21.39 21.32
CA PHE A 34 31.22 -20.50 21.58
C PHE A 34 30.98 -19.71 22.86
N ALA A 35 31.88 -19.91 23.83
CA ALA A 35 31.91 -19.27 25.12
C ALA A 35 32.79 -18.01 25.10
N VAL A 36 32.23 -16.92 25.63
CA VAL A 36 32.78 -15.82 26.43
C VAL A 36 34.30 -15.54 26.39
N LEU A 37 34.65 -14.28 26.08
CA LEU A 37 35.73 -13.59 26.78
C LEU A 37 35.35 -12.11 27.01
N ALA A 38 35.09 -11.78 28.27
CA ALA A 38 35.09 -10.43 28.81
C ALA A 38 36.35 -10.24 29.67
N LEU A 39 37.02 -9.08 29.58
CA LEU A 39 37.46 -8.22 30.70
C LEU A 39 38.51 -7.16 30.28
N LEU A 40 38.16 -5.89 30.55
CA LEU A 40 38.92 -4.79 31.21
C LEU A 40 40.13 -4.17 30.47
N LEU A 41 40.47 -2.88 30.56
CA LEU A 41 39.94 -1.63 31.16
C LEU A 41 40.86 -0.50 30.62
N LEU A 42 40.36 0.75 30.56
CA LEU A 42 40.99 1.93 31.19
C LEU A 42 40.24 3.22 30.79
N THR A 43 39.51 3.73 31.78
CA THR A 43 39.37 5.15 32.18
C THR A 43 39.90 6.25 31.25
N GLY A 44 38.99 7.14 30.85
CA GLY A 44 39.28 8.54 30.53
C GLY A 44 38.21 9.45 31.13
N CYS A 45 38.52 10.11 32.24
CA CYS A 45 37.77 11.25 32.74
C CYS A 45 38.19 12.51 31.99
N GLY A 46 37.23 13.27 31.49
CA GLY A 46 37.41 14.63 31.00
C GLY A 46 36.12 15.40 31.19
N SER A 47 36.02 16.14 32.29
CA SER A 47 34.98 17.14 32.51
C SER A 47 35.26 18.36 31.63
N SER A 48 34.24 18.92 30.97
CA SER A 48 33.98 20.37 30.88
C SER A 48 32.66 20.62 30.16
N ASP A 49 31.78 21.30 30.90
CA ASP A 49 30.76 22.26 30.49
C ASP A 49 29.51 21.85 29.69
N SER A 50 28.41 21.96 30.44
CA SER A 50 27.03 22.18 30.05
C SER A 50 26.86 23.14 28.88
N GLU A 51 26.09 22.74 27.87
CA GLU A 51 25.00 23.56 27.34
C GLU A 51 23.81 22.64 27.09
N GLY A 52 22.76 22.88 27.87
CA GLY A 52 21.48 22.22 27.71
C GLY A 52 20.79 22.72 26.46
N GLY A 53 20.48 21.80 25.56
CA GLY A 53 19.54 21.98 24.46
C GLY A 53 18.62 20.78 24.45
N SER A 54 17.70 20.71 25.42
CA SER A 54 16.51 19.87 25.31
C SER A 54 15.68 20.43 24.16
N GLY A 55 15.93 19.92 22.96
CA GLY A 55 15.00 20.03 21.83
C GLY A 55 13.80 19.18 22.18
N ASP A 56 12.79 19.86 22.71
CA ASP A 56 11.46 19.37 23.00
C ASP A 56 10.89 18.68 21.75
N GLY A 57 10.88 17.34 21.76
CA GLY A 57 10.07 16.54 20.87
C GLY A 57 8.64 16.61 21.36
N SER A 58 7.94 17.70 21.01
CA SER A 58 6.53 17.90 21.27
C SER A 58 5.93 18.78 20.19
N ASN A 59 4.85 18.27 19.58
CA ASN A 59 3.77 19.04 18.94
C ASN A 59 3.89 19.35 17.42
N ALA A 60 3.93 18.31 16.58
CA ALA A 60 3.41 18.38 15.20
C ALA A 60 1.96 17.87 15.08
N SER A 61 1.42 17.24 16.13
CA SER A 61 0.09 16.61 16.12
C SER A 61 -1.08 17.58 16.37
N ASN A 62 -0.90 18.88 16.11
CA ASN A 62 -1.97 19.86 16.35
C ASN A 62 -1.93 21.09 15.42
N GLU A 63 -1.25 21.02 14.28
CA GLU A 63 -1.16 22.15 13.34
C GLU A 63 -2.35 22.21 12.35
N ALA A 64 -3.00 21.08 12.04
CA ALA A 64 -4.25 21.07 11.27
C ALA A 64 -5.42 21.76 12.01
N ALA A 65 -5.45 21.72 13.35
CA ALA A 65 -6.47 22.38 14.17
C ALA A 65 -6.40 23.93 14.13
N ALA A 66 -5.32 24.50 13.58
CA ALA A 66 -5.14 25.95 13.45
C ALA A 66 -5.63 26.51 12.11
N GLY A 67 -6.15 25.68 11.19
CA GLY A 67 -6.63 26.09 9.87
C GLY A 67 -5.51 26.44 8.88
N THR A 68 -4.28 26.01 9.17
CA THR A 68 -3.10 26.15 8.30
C THR A 68 -2.43 24.78 8.17
N CYS A 69 -2.26 24.33 6.94
CA CYS A 69 -1.60 23.10 6.54
C CYS A 69 -0.14 23.36 6.18
N SER A 70 0.69 22.34 6.36
CA SER A 70 2.13 22.38 6.06
C SER A 70 2.49 21.25 5.10
N TYR A 71 3.24 21.58 4.06
CA TYR A 71 3.64 20.66 2.98
C TYR A 71 5.16 20.75 2.73
N PRO A 72 5.99 20.35 3.72
CA PRO A 72 7.44 20.40 3.58
C PRO A 72 7.92 19.56 2.39
N ALA A 73 8.88 20.10 1.64
CA ALA A 73 9.52 19.40 0.54
C ALA A 73 10.29 18.17 1.04
N ASP A 74 10.18 17.07 0.30
CA ASP A 74 10.91 15.84 0.57
C ASP A 74 12.35 15.91 0.07
N SER A 75 13.22 15.03 0.57
CA SER A 75 14.57 14.88 0.02
C SER A 75 14.60 14.25 -1.37
N GLN A 76 13.52 13.57 -1.76
CA GLN A 76 13.33 12.96 -3.05
C GLN A 76 12.54 13.92 -3.93
N SER A 77 12.94 14.04 -5.20
CA SER A 77 12.13 14.77 -6.19
C SER A 77 10.80 14.05 -6.42
N GLY A 78 9.75 14.83 -6.71
CA GLY A 78 8.46 14.29 -7.10
C GLY A 78 8.55 13.42 -8.36
N ALA A 79 7.58 12.51 -8.51
CA ALA A 79 7.41 11.71 -9.71
C ALA A 79 7.05 12.57 -10.94
N GLU A 80 6.42 13.72 -10.70
CA GLU A 80 6.15 14.77 -11.68
C GLU A 80 6.42 16.14 -11.06
N ASP A 81 6.65 17.15 -11.91
CA ASP A 81 6.87 18.53 -11.50
C ASP A 81 5.52 19.18 -11.13
N VAL A 82 5.29 19.40 -9.84
CA VAL A 82 4.12 20.11 -9.29
C VAL A 82 4.53 21.07 -8.17
N ASP A 83 3.71 22.08 -7.97
CA ASP A 83 3.82 22.97 -6.82
C ASP A 83 3.07 22.38 -5.61
N ALA A 84 3.65 22.53 -4.43
CA ALA A 84 2.95 22.23 -3.18
C ALA A 84 1.69 23.12 -3.06
N PRO A 85 0.59 22.60 -2.48
CA PRO A 85 -0.63 23.36 -2.26
C PRO A 85 -0.41 24.58 -1.36
N ALA A 86 -1.35 25.54 -1.42
CA ALA A 86 -1.35 26.65 -0.48
C ALA A 86 -1.56 26.14 0.95
N GLU A 87 -0.88 26.77 1.92
CA GLU A 87 -0.99 26.42 3.34
C GLU A 87 -2.41 26.59 3.88
N LYS A 88 -3.25 27.42 3.27
CA LYS A 88 -4.64 27.59 3.71
C LYS A 88 -5.59 26.82 2.77
N PRO A 89 -6.31 25.80 3.27
CA PRO A 89 -7.37 25.14 2.53
C PRO A 89 -8.47 26.13 2.09
N GLU A 90 -8.94 25.96 0.86
CA GLU A 90 -10.04 26.76 0.29
C GLU A 90 -11.40 26.05 0.37
N ALA A 91 -11.39 24.71 0.38
CA ALA A 91 -12.60 23.89 0.47
C ALA A 91 -13.03 23.69 1.93
N ASP A 92 -14.34 23.52 2.14
CA ASP A 92 -14.96 23.20 3.42
C ASP A 92 -16.12 22.22 3.21
N GLY A 93 -16.54 21.55 4.29
CA GLY A 93 -17.64 20.59 4.28
C GLY A 93 -17.38 19.34 3.44
N GLU A 94 -18.47 18.63 3.19
CA GLU A 94 -18.51 17.47 2.29
C GLU A 94 -19.00 17.89 0.90
N PHE A 95 -18.31 17.45 -0.15
CA PHE A 95 -18.69 17.74 -1.54
C PHE A 95 -18.26 16.62 -2.49
N GLU A 96 -18.92 16.58 -3.64
CA GLU A 96 -18.72 15.55 -4.65
C GLU A 96 -17.50 15.84 -5.52
N ALA A 97 -16.79 14.77 -5.85
CA ALA A 97 -15.72 14.74 -6.82
C ALA A 97 -15.80 13.44 -7.63
N THR A 98 -15.11 13.41 -8.77
CA THR A 98 -15.03 12.25 -9.64
C THR A 98 -13.58 11.90 -9.91
N ILE A 99 -13.22 10.64 -9.68
CA ILE A 99 -11.98 10.04 -10.17
C ILE A 99 -12.35 9.28 -11.45
N GLY A 100 -12.10 9.91 -12.60
CA GLY A 100 -12.34 9.29 -13.90
C GLY A 100 -11.30 8.20 -14.16
N THR A 101 -11.74 7.02 -14.59
CA THR A 101 -10.84 5.92 -14.94
C THR A 101 -11.20 5.26 -16.26
N ASN A 102 -10.25 4.54 -16.85
CA ASN A 102 -10.52 3.68 -18.02
C ASN A 102 -11.48 2.50 -17.72
N ALA A 103 -11.83 2.27 -16.45
CA ALA A 103 -12.76 1.24 -15.99
C ALA A 103 -14.14 1.79 -15.61
N GLY A 104 -14.36 3.11 -15.74
CA GLY A 104 -15.56 3.82 -15.30
C GLY A 104 -15.22 4.96 -14.35
N ASP A 105 -16.15 5.88 -14.18
CA ASP A 105 -16.02 6.98 -13.22
C ASP A 105 -16.27 6.47 -11.81
N LEU A 106 -15.45 6.90 -10.86
CA LEU A 106 -15.65 6.66 -9.44
C LEU A 106 -16.14 7.97 -8.80
N ALA A 107 -17.41 7.99 -8.42
CA ALA A 107 -18.00 9.08 -7.66
C ALA A 107 -17.53 8.99 -6.20
N VAL A 108 -17.00 10.11 -5.69
CA VAL A 108 -16.52 10.23 -4.32
C VAL A 108 -17.08 11.47 -3.64
N THR A 109 -17.42 11.34 -2.37
CA THR A 109 -17.67 12.47 -1.49
C THR A 109 -16.40 12.72 -0.69
N LEU A 110 -15.77 13.90 -0.85
CA LEU A 110 -14.60 14.33 -0.09
C LEU A 110 -15.03 15.02 1.19
N ASP A 111 -14.31 14.81 2.30
CA ASP A 111 -14.59 15.42 3.61
C ASP A 111 -13.50 16.44 3.99
N ALA A 112 -13.69 17.70 3.59
CA ALA A 112 -12.75 18.77 3.90
C ALA A 112 -12.86 19.28 5.35
N ASP A 113 -13.94 18.94 6.06
CA ASP A 113 -14.07 19.28 7.49
C ASP A 113 -13.27 18.28 8.36
N GLY A 114 -13.28 17.00 7.98
CA GLY A 114 -12.55 15.93 8.66
C GLY A 114 -11.05 15.89 8.32
N ALA A 115 -10.69 16.09 7.05
CA ALA A 115 -9.31 16.01 6.55
C ALA A 115 -8.92 17.20 5.65
N PRO A 116 -8.96 18.45 6.16
CA PRO A 116 -8.76 19.66 5.37
C PRO A 116 -7.42 19.71 4.62
N CYS A 117 -6.33 19.26 5.24
CA CYS A 117 -5.01 19.31 4.60
C CYS A 117 -4.85 18.25 3.52
N THR A 118 -5.45 17.08 3.73
CA THR A 118 -5.49 16.00 2.77
C THR A 118 -6.31 16.37 1.55
N VAL A 119 -7.54 16.86 1.75
CA VAL A 119 -8.42 17.29 0.64
C VAL A 119 -7.79 18.45 -0.13
N ASN A 120 -7.18 19.42 0.56
CA ASN A 120 -6.47 20.53 -0.09
C ASN A 120 -5.29 20.06 -0.98
N SER A 121 -4.49 19.09 -0.50
CA SER A 121 -3.42 18.48 -1.30
C SER A 121 -3.99 17.74 -2.52
N PHE A 122 -4.99 16.87 -2.30
CA PHE A 122 -5.61 16.09 -3.35
C PHE A 122 -6.19 16.98 -4.47
N LEU A 123 -6.94 18.02 -4.12
CA LEU A 123 -7.51 18.97 -5.09
C LEU A 123 -6.45 19.78 -5.83
N SER A 124 -5.37 20.20 -5.14
CA SER A 124 -4.26 20.92 -5.78
C SER A 124 -3.56 20.04 -6.82
N LEU A 125 -3.30 18.78 -6.48
CA LEU A 125 -2.70 17.80 -7.38
C LEU A 125 -3.62 17.51 -8.58
N ALA A 126 -4.92 17.31 -8.34
CA ALA A 126 -5.92 17.13 -9.40
C ALA A 126 -5.96 18.33 -10.37
N LYS A 127 -5.99 19.56 -9.85
CA LYS A 127 -5.96 20.79 -10.66
C LYS A 127 -4.69 20.92 -11.50
N GLN A 128 -3.57 20.39 -11.00
CA GLN A 128 -2.29 20.34 -11.71
C GLN A 128 -2.16 19.13 -12.64
N LYS A 129 -3.22 18.30 -12.77
CA LYS A 129 -3.25 17.12 -13.63
C LYS A 129 -2.28 16.02 -13.21
N TYR A 130 -1.85 16.04 -11.95
CA TYR A 130 -0.87 15.09 -11.40
C TYR A 130 -1.37 13.63 -11.45
N PHE A 131 -2.68 13.42 -11.43
CA PHE A 131 -3.28 12.08 -11.49
C PHE A 131 -3.64 11.64 -12.92
N ASP A 132 -3.56 12.54 -13.91
CA ASP A 132 -3.92 12.22 -15.30
C ASP A 132 -2.96 11.15 -15.85
N ASP A 133 -3.49 10.14 -16.53
CA ASP A 133 -2.74 9.02 -17.12
C ASP A 133 -1.90 8.21 -16.10
N THR A 134 -2.27 8.23 -14.82
CA THR A 134 -1.58 7.47 -13.75
C THR A 134 -2.24 6.12 -13.47
N ASP A 135 -1.43 5.08 -13.28
CA ASP A 135 -1.93 3.73 -13.05
C ASP A 135 -2.16 3.45 -11.56
N CYS A 136 -3.24 2.74 -11.25
CA CYS A 136 -3.38 2.08 -9.95
C CYS A 136 -2.45 0.88 -9.90
N HIS A 137 -1.35 1.02 -9.16
CA HIS A 137 -0.22 0.10 -9.20
C HIS A 137 -0.39 -1.11 -8.27
N ARG A 138 -1.37 -1.09 -7.36
CA ARG A 138 -1.57 -2.16 -6.39
C ARG A 138 -3.03 -2.47 -6.12
N LEU A 139 -3.35 -3.74 -6.12
CA LEU A 139 -4.61 -4.36 -5.74
C LEU A 139 -4.31 -5.49 -4.77
N THR A 140 -5.08 -5.54 -3.69
CA THR A 140 -5.10 -6.67 -2.75
C THR A 140 -6.45 -7.37 -2.83
N THR A 141 -6.45 -8.70 -2.81
CA THR A 141 -7.66 -9.54 -2.83
C THR A 141 -7.74 -10.52 -1.67
N GLU A 142 -6.78 -10.45 -0.75
CA GLU A 142 -6.72 -11.27 0.47
C GLU A 142 -6.18 -10.43 1.63
N GLY A 143 -6.73 -10.64 2.83
CA GLY A 143 -6.31 -9.94 4.05
C GLY A 143 -6.90 -8.53 4.15
N ILE A 144 -6.53 -7.65 3.23
CA ILE A 144 -7.15 -6.34 3.03
C ILE A 144 -7.69 -6.26 1.59
N PHE A 145 -8.67 -5.41 1.36
CA PHE A 145 -9.42 -5.33 0.11
C PHE A 145 -9.34 -3.91 -0.44
N VAL A 146 -8.15 -3.54 -0.90
CA VAL A 146 -7.84 -2.19 -1.38
C VAL A 146 -7.34 -2.17 -2.82
N LEU A 147 -7.71 -1.12 -3.55
CA LEU A 147 -7.08 -0.69 -4.80
C LEU A 147 -6.35 0.63 -4.52
N GLN A 148 -5.04 0.66 -4.74
CA GLN A 148 -4.16 1.78 -4.43
C GLN A 148 -3.64 2.45 -5.72
N CYS A 149 -3.68 3.77 -5.74
CA CYS A 149 -3.40 4.64 -6.89
C CYS A 149 -2.60 5.88 -6.45
N GLY A 150 -2.41 6.85 -7.35
CA GLY A 150 -1.83 8.15 -7.02
C GLY A 150 -0.30 8.22 -7.04
N ASP A 151 0.37 7.25 -7.67
CA ASP A 151 1.81 7.31 -7.98
C ASP A 151 2.01 7.41 -9.50
N PRO A 152 2.35 8.60 -10.05
CA PRO A 152 2.61 8.76 -11.48
C PRO A 152 3.78 7.94 -12.01
N SER A 153 4.73 7.55 -11.14
CA SER A 153 5.82 6.67 -11.56
C SER A 153 5.37 5.21 -11.76
N GLY A 154 4.21 4.84 -11.19
CA GLY A 154 3.68 3.47 -11.19
C GLY A 154 4.50 2.47 -10.37
N THR A 155 5.46 2.93 -9.57
CA THR A 155 6.38 2.05 -8.83
C THR A 155 5.87 1.66 -7.44
N GLY A 156 4.91 2.42 -6.91
CA GLY A 156 4.43 2.36 -5.53
C GLY A 156 5.34 3.09 -4.54
N SER A 157 6.39 3.77 -5.00
CA SER A 157 7.35 4.51 -4.17
C SER A 157 7.48 5.99 -4.57
N GLY A 158 6.77 6.43 -5.60
CA GLY A 158 6.72 7.84 -5.98
C GLY A 158 5.77 8.67 -5.11
N GLY A 159 5.87 9.98 -5.29
CA GLY A 159 5.07 10.97 -4.58
C GLY A 159 5.22 12.36 -5.20
N PRO A 160 4.61 13.41 -4.63
CA PRO A 160 4.54 14.74 -5.23
C PRO A 160 5.78 15.60 -4.93
N GLY A 161 6.78 15.07 -4.23
CA GLY A 161 7.98 15.80 -3.82
C GLY A 161 7.80 16.60 -2.52
N TYR A 162 6.71 16.37 -1.82
CA TYR A 162 6.43 16.86 -0.47
C TYR A 162 5.64 15.81 0.31
N SER A 163 5.70 15.94 1.63
CA SER A 163 4.89 15.15 2.57
C SER A 163 4.10 16.05 3.51
N PHE A 164 3.08 15.51 4.17
CA PHE A 164 2.30 16.22 5.18
C PHE A 164 1.77 15.28 6.27
N ALA A 165 1.34 15.90 7.37
CA ALA A 165 0.90 15.22 8.58
C ALA A 165 -0.35 14.34 8.38
N ASP A 166 -0.53 13.36 9.25
CA ASP A 166 -1.77 12.60 9.35
C ASP A 166 -2.88 13.44 10.00
N GLU A 167 -4.14 13.20 9.61
CA GLU A 167 -5.33 13.83 10.19
C GLU A 167 -6.19 12.75 10.86
N LEU A 168 -5.68 12.24 11.99
CA LEU A 168 -6.21 11.07 12.70
C LEU A 168 -6.73 11.42 14.10
N ASP A 169 -7.81 10.79 14.52
CA ASP A 169 -8.34 10.78 15.88
C ASP A 169 -8.19 9.42 16.60
N GLY A 170 -7.73 8.40 15.87
CA GLY A 170 -7.46 7.05 16.37
C GLY A 170 -8.70 6.13 16.40
N SER A 171 -9.82 6.59 15.86
CA SER A 171 -11.06 5.82 15.72
C SER A 171 -11.35 5.34 14.30
N GLU A 172 -10.40 5.54 13.39
CA GLU A 172 -10.54 5.24 11.97
C GLU A 172 -10.88 3.76 11.75
N THR A 173 -11.85 3.55 10.88
CA THR A 173 -12.23 2.23 10.39
C THR A 173 -12.34 2.28 8.87
N TYR A 174 -12.23 1.11 8.25
CA TYR A 174 -12.09 1.01 6.80
C TYR A 174 -13.12 0.03 6.22
N PRO A 175 -14.44 0.35 6.33
CA PRO A 175 -15.47 -0.40 5.62
C PRO A 175 -15.37 -0.21 4.10
N ALA A 176 -16.09 -1.06 3.36
CA ALA A 176 -16.26 -0.87 1.92
C ALA A 176 -16.75 0.56 1.60
N GLY A 177 -16.12 1.19 0.60
CA GLY A 177 -16.37 2.56 0.18
C GLY A 177 -15.40 3.59 0.78
N THR A 178 -14.53 3.23 1.71
CA THR A 178 -13.60 4.21 2.32
C THR A 178 -12.54 4.68 1.32
N LEU A 179 -12.28 6.00 1.28
CA LEU A 179 -11.15 6.61 0.58
C LEU A 179 -10.14 7.14 1.61
N ALA A 180 -8.90 6.66 1.55
CA ALA A 180 -7.87 6.99 2.54
C ALA A 180 -6.47 7.14 1.91
N MET A 181 -5.61 7.90 2.59
CA MET A 181 -4.23 8.12 2.17
C MET A 181 -3.38 6.87 2.40
N ALA A 182 -2.52 6.54 1.43
CA ALA A 182 -1.41 5.63 1.67
C ALA A 182 -0.21 6.43 2.24
N ASN A 183 0.53 5.83 3.17
CA ASN A 183 1.71 6.44 3.76
C ASN A 183 2.84 5.40 3.97
N SER A 184 4.04 5.88 4.30
CA SER A 184 5.21 5.07 4.64
C SER A 184 5.53 5.13 6.15
N GLY A 185 4.52 5.38 6.98
CA GLY A 185 4.62 5.67 8.40
C GLY A 185 3.99 7.00 8.78
N PRO A 186 3.99 7.35 10.08
CA PRO A 186 3.34 8.55 10.57
C PRO A 186 3.82 9.82 9.86
N ASP A 187 2.90 10.72 9.54
CA ASP A 187 3.12 12.03 8.94
C ASP A 187 3.88 11.99 7.60
N THR A 188 3.60 10.97 6.79
CA THR A 188 4.21 10.80 5.45
C THR A 188 3.18 10.72 4.33
N ASN A 189 2.04 11.39 4.49
CA ASN A 189 1.06 11.51 3.42
C ASN A 189 1.68 12.26 2.25
N GLY A 190 1.49 11.73 1.04
CA GLY A 190 1.96 12.33 -0.21
C GLY A 190 0.80 12.43 -1.20
N SER A 191 0.90 11.71 -2.31
CA SER A 191 -0.14 11.70 -3.34
C SER A 191 -0.87 10.37 -3.46
N GLN A 192 -0.32 9.29 -2.90
CA GLN A 192 -0.89 7.97 -3.02
C GLN A 192 -2.10 7.81 -2.10
N PHE A 193 -3.15 7.21 -2.62
CA PHE A 193 -4.38 6.92 -1.90
C PHE A 193 -4.84 5.51 -2.23
N PHE A 194 -5.73 4.97 -1.40
CA PHE A 194 -6.41 3.72 -1.68
C PHE A 194 -7.91 3.83 -1.45
N VAL A 195 -8.64 3.02 -2.20
CA VAL A 195 -10.07 2.80 -2.04
C VAL A 195 -10.30 1.41 -1.47
N VAL A 196 -11.17 1.31 -0.48
CA VAL A 196 -11.55 0.05 0.16
C VAL A 196 -12.79 -0.49 -0.55
N TYR A 197 -12.71 -1.67 -1.17
CA TYR A 197 -13.83 -2.24 -1.94
C TYR A 197 -14.59 -3.35 -1.21
N ASP A 198 -14.04 -3.84 -0.09
CA ASP A 198 -14.69 -4.75 0.86
C ASP A 198 -14.14 -4.47 2.27
N ASP A 199 -14.89 -4.82 3.32
CA ASP A 199 -14.57 -4.47 4.70
C ASP A 199 -13.16 -4.94 5.08
N SER A 200 -12.30 -3.96 5.41
CA SER A 200 -10.88 -4.20 5.64
C SER A 200 -10.48 -3.88 7.07
N SER A 201 -9.78 -4.81 7.71
CA SER A 201 -9.23 -4.60 9.06
C SER A 201 -7.82 -4.04 8.98
N LEU A 202 -7.72 -2.72 8.83
CA LEU A 202 -6.46 -1.97 8.90
C LEU A 202 -6.30 -1.33 10.29
N PRO A 203 -5.06 -1.08 10.76
CA PRO A 203 -4.85 -0.21 11.91
C PRO A 203 -5.30 1.23 11.56
N PRO A 204 -5.72 2.04 12.56
CA PRO A 204 -6.22 3.40 12.38
C PRO A 204 -5.08 4.41 12.11
N ASP A 205 -4.21 4.07 11.16
CA ASP A 205 -2.95 4.78 10.88
C ASP A 205 -3.01 5.51 9.51
N TYR A 206 -4.18 5.54 8.85
CA TYR A 206 -4.37 6.10 7.50
C TYR A 206 -5.50 7.11 7.49
N THR A 207 -5.19 8.36 7.13
CA THR A 207 -6.16 9.46 7.06
C THR A 207 -7.29 9.11 6.11
N VAL A 208 -8.51 9.04 6.62
CA VAL A 208 -9.74 8.94 5.81
C VAL A 208 -10.12 10.35 5.39
N PHE A 209 -10.30 10.58 4.08
CA PHE A 209 -10.59 11.91 3.54
C PHE A 209 -11.79 11.94 2.58
N GLY A 210 -12.53 10.83 2.52
CA GLY A 210 -13.76 10.75 1.75
C GLY A 210 -14.31 9.33 1.67
N SER A 211 -15.31 9.15 0.83
CA SER A 211 -15.93 7.86 0.55
C SER A 211 -16.43 7.75 -0.89
N LEU A 212 -16.53 6.53 -1.40
CA LEU A 212 -17.14 6.18 -2.67
C LEU A 212 -18.63 5.87 -2.45
N ASP A 213 -19.45 6.15 -3.45
CA ASP A 213 -20.81 5.62 -3.48
C ASP A 213 -20.84 4.08 -3.69
N GLU A 214 -22.03 3.49 -3.54
CA GLU A 214 -22.20 2.03 -3.64
C GLU A 214 -21.83 1.50 -5.05
N ASP A 215 -22.15 2.23 -6.11
CA ASP A 215 -21.91 1.82 -7.49
C ASP A 215 -20.42 1.89 -7.86
N SER A 216 -19.71 2.91 -7.38
CA SER A 216 -18.25 3.07 -7.54
C SER A 216 -17.50 2.03 -6.72
N THR A 217 -17.93 1.78 -5.48
CA THR A 217 -17.39 0.70 -4.63
C THR A 217 -17.54 -0.64 -5.32
N LYS A 218 -18.72 -0.91 -5.90
CA LYS A 218 -18.97 -2.12 -6.69
C LYS A 218 -18.08 -2.21 -7.93
N THR A 219 -17.84 -1.09 -8.62
CA THR A 219 -16.94 -1.05 -9.79
C THR A 219 -15.53 -1.50 -9.41
N VAL A 220 -15.01 -1.04 -8.28
CA VAL A 220 -13.71 -1.47 -7.76
C VAL A 220 -13.73 -2.96 -7.37
N ALA A 221 -14.80 -3.44 -6.73
CA ALA A 221 -14.94 -4.86 -6.42
C ALA A 221 -14.97 -5.75 -7.68
N ASP A 222 -15.60 -5.29 -8.76
CA ASP A 222 -15.63 -6.01 -10.05
C ASP A 222 -14.25 -6.03 -10.74
N ILE A 223 -13.43 -4.99 -10.55
CA ILE A 223 -12.01 -4.99 -10.94
C ILE A 223 -11.26 -6.03 -10.10
N ALA A 224 -11.44 -6.01 -8.77
CA ALA A 224 -10.78 -6.92 -7.85
C ALA A 224 -11.11 -8.40 -8.11
N ALA A 225 -12.34 -8.71 -8.50
CA ALA A 225 -12.79 -10.06 -8.87
C ALA A 225 -12.02 -10.64 -10.07
N LYS A 226 -11.33 -9.81 -10.87
CA LYS A 226 -10.47 -10.25 -11.98
C LYS A 226 -9.05 -10.62 -11.52
N GLY A 227 -8.74 -10.40 -10.25
CA GLY A 227 -7.49 -10.76 -9.59
C GLY A 227 -6.34 -9.78 -9.86
N THR A 228 -5.18 -10.12 -9.30
CA THR A 228 -3.91 -9.43 -9.57
C THR A 228 -3.22 -10.04 -10.80
N ASP A 229 -2.29 -9.29 -11.38
CA ASP A 229 -1.47 -9.67 -12.54
C ASP A 229 -0.73 -11.01 -12.38
N SER A 230 -0.28 -11.29 -11.16
CA SER A 230 0.41 -12.51 -10.76
C SER A 230 -0.52 -13.60 -10.22
N GLY A 231 -1.77 -13.25 -9.89
CA GLY A 231 -2.71 -14.10 -9.18
C GLY A 231 -2.35 -14.36 -7.70
N ALA A 232 -1.38 -13.62 -7.15
CA ALA A 232 -0.83 -13.85 -5.81
C ALA A 232 -1.62 -13.16 -4.66
N GLY A 233 -2.76 -12.54 -4.96
CA GLY A 233 -3.59 -11.84 -3.98
C GLY A 233 -3.09 -10.45 -3.56
N ASP A 234 -1.84 -10.10 -3.88
CA ASP A 234 -1.27 -8.75 -3.79
C ASP A 234 -0.39 -8.52 -5.03
N GLY A 235 -0.55 -7.38 -5.70
CA GLY A 235 0.16 -7.04 -6.91
C GLY A 235 -0.58 -6.02 -7.76
N ALA A 236 -0.15 -5.81 -9.00
CA ALA A 236 -0.86 -4.90 -9.89
C ALA A 236 -2.25 -5.49 -10.27
N PRO A 237 -3.27 -4.67 -10.54
CA PRO A 237 -4.54 -5.16 -11.06
C PRO A 237 -4.38 -5.96 -12.37
N ASN A 238 -5.03 -7.12 -12.49
CA ASN A 238 -5.01 -7.90 -13.74
C ASN A 238 -5.71 -7.15 -14.88
N GLN A 239 -6.83 -6.47 -14.58
CA GLN A 239 -7.33 -5.41 -15.44
C GLN A 239 -6.64 -4.11 -15.06
N LYS A 240 -5.79 -3.60 -15.95
CA LYS A 240 -5.15 -2.29 -15.80
C LYS A 240 -6.20 -1.20 -15.54
N VAL A 241 -6.04 -0.46 -14.44
CA VAL A 241 -6.84 0.72 -14.08
C VAL A 241 -5.94 1.94 -14.18
N THR A 242 -6.38 2.90 -14.99
CA THR A 242 -5.67 4.16 -15.24
C THR A 242 -6.63 5.30 -14.93
N ILE A 243 -6.20 6.23 -14.07
CA ILE A 243 -6.90 7.48 -13.81
C ILE A 243 -6.74 8.36 -15.04
N THR A 244 -7.86 8.80 -15.61
CA THR A 244 -7.87 9.67 -16.79
C THR A 244 -7.89 11.14 -16.39
N GLU A 245 -8.62 11.47 -15.32
CA GLU A 245 -8.68 12.80 -14.72
C GLU A 245 -9.28 12.71 -13.31
N VAL A 246 -9.07 13.76 -12.51
CA VAL A 246 -9.79 13.98 -11.25
C VAL A 246 -10.44 15.35 -11.30
N SER A 247 -11.74 15.43 -11.02
CA SER A 247 -12.50 16.69 -10.99
C SER A 247 -13.36 16.79 -9.72
N ALA A 248 -13.66 18.01 -9.29
CA ALA A 248 -14.54 18.30 -8.16
C ALA A 248 -15.56 19.37 -8.59
N ASP A 249 -16.79 19.25 -8.09
CA ASP A 249 -17.93 20.10 -8.47
C ASP A 249 -17.99 21.46 -7.73
#